data_AF-A0A4U6BV67-F1
#
_entry.id   AF-A0A4U6BV67-F1
#
_cell.length_a   1.000
_cell.length_b   1.000
_cell.length_c   1.000
_cell.angle_alpha   90.00
_cell.angle_beta   90.00
_cell.angle_gamma   90.00
#
_symmetry.space_group_name_H-M   'P 1'
#
loop_
_entity.id
_entity.type
_entity.pdbx_description
1 polymer ?
#
loop_
_entity_poly.entity_id
_entity_poly.type
_entity_poly.pdbx_seq_one_letter_code
_entity_poly.pdbx_strand_id
1 'polypeptide(L)'
;MKRNAVLYLATLLVMVPIDFLFLGLVAKSFFTSQVGDMLGTVRLAPAILFYLLYAVGILIFVSAAPDANWRSTLLYGALFGFFCYATFELTSLALLKHWTWPVVLVDVAWGSFVTALSSTLGLLIANWLTPRM
;
A
#
# COMPACT_ATOMS: atom_id res chain seq x y z
N MET A 1 -15.77 -17.17 -4.83
CA MET A 1 -15.38 -16.98 -3.40
C MET A 1 -13.96 -17.48 -3.10
N LYS A 2 -13.57 -18.72 -3.45
CA LYS A 2 -12.21 -19.25 -3.17
C LYS A 2 -11.07 -18.42 -3.79
N ARG A 3 -11.20 -18.00 -5.05
CA ARG A 3 -10.17 -17.19 -5.74
C ARG A 3 -9.92 -15.83 -5.07
N ASN A 4 -10.96 -15.14 -4.62
CA ASN A 4 -10.81 -13.84 -3.98
C ASN A 4 -10.07 -13.94 -2.64
N ALA A 5 -10.26 -15.04 -1.91
CA ALA A 5 -9.48 -15.31 -0.70
C ALA A 5 -7.99 -15.55 -1.02
N VAL A 6 -7.68 -16.32 -2.08
CA VAL A 6 -6.30 -16.52 -2.55
C VAL A 6 -5.67 -15.20 -2.98
N LEU A 7 -6.39 -14.38 -3.75
CA LEU A 7 -5.94 -13.07 -4.20
C LEU A 7 -5.66 -12.13 -3.01
N TYR A 8 -6.57 -12.10 -2.03
CA TYR A 8 -6.42 -11.31 -0.81
C TYR A 8 -5.16 -11.70 -0.05
N LEU A 9 -4.99 -13.00 0.24
CA LEU A 9 -3.84 -13.51 0.97
C LEU A 9 -2.54 -13.29 0.20
N ALA A 10 -2.52 -13.52 -1.11
CA ALA A 10 -1.35 -13.30 -1.95
C ALA A 10 -0.93 -11.82 -1.96
N THR A 11 -1.88 -10.89 -2.16
CA THR A 11 -1.60 -9.45 -2.09
C THR A 11 -1.06 -9.04 -0.72
N LEU A 12 -1.67 -9.54 0.36
CA LEU A 12 -1.25 -9.18 1.72
C LEU A 12 0.14 -9.74 2.07
N LEU A 13 0.43 -10.98 1.66
CA LEU A 13 1.73 -11.63 1.85
C LEU A 13 2.85 -10.99 1.02
N VAL A 14 2.53 -10.32 -0.09
CA VAL A 14 3.50 -9.52 -0.85
C VAL A 14 3.69 -8.14 -0.20
N MET A 15 2.60 -7.47 0.13
CA MET A 15 2.60 -6.10 0.61
C MET A 15 3.32 -5.96 1.96
N VAL A 16 2.94 -6.79 2.93
CA VAL A 16 3.42 -6.65 4.31
C VAL A 16 4.95 -6.75 4.40
N PRO A 17 5.63 -7.79 3.87
CA PRO A 17 7.09 -7.88 3.99
C PRO A 17 7.83 -6.73 3.27
N ILE A 18 7.35 -6.32 2.10
CA ILE A 18 7.95 -5.23 1.33
C ILE A 18 7.84 -3.91 2.09
N ASP A 19 6.68 -3.66 2.68
CA ASP A 19 6.44 -2.42 3.42
C ASP A 19 7.20 -2.39 4.75
N PHE A 20 7.30 -3.52 5.45
CA PHE A 20 8.13 -3.63 6.66
C PHE A 20 9.62 -3.37 6.38
N LEU A 21 10.14 -3.78 5.22
CA LEU A 21 11.50 -3.44 4.79
C LEU A 21 11.68 -1.93 4.65
N PHE A 22 10.73 -1.24 4.01
CA PHE A 22 10.78 0.21 3.89
C PHE A 22 10.69 0.91 5.24
N LEU A 23 9.77 0.48 6.10
CA LEU A 23 9.63 1.03 7.44
C LEU A 23 10.91 0.87 8.27
N GLY A 24 11.56 -0.29 8.18
CA GLY A 24 12.78 -0.58 8.91
C GLY A 24 14.02 0.14 8.39
N LEU A 25 14.17 0.30 7.06
CA LEU A 25 15.39 0.81 6.43
C LEU A 25 15.33 2.30 6.10
N VAL A 26 14.20 2.76 5.59
CA VAL A 26 14.04 4.12 5.04
C VAL A 26 13.23 4.98 6.00
N ALA A 27 12.05 4.50 6.40
CA ALA A 27 11.11 5.36 7.10
C ALA A 27 11.63 5.76 8.49
N LYS A 28 12.21 4.83 9.24
CA LYS A 28 12.62 5.10 10.63
C LYS A 28 13.59 6.28 10.74
N SER A 29 14.67 6.31 9.97
CA SER A 29 15.66 7.40 10.04
C SER A 29 15.15 8.68 9.39
N PHE A 30 14.52 8.56 8.21
CA PHE A 30 14.03 9.70 7.45
C PHE A 30 12.89 10.44 8.17
N PHE A 31 11.83 9.73 8.57
CA PHE A 31 10.69 10.37 9.25
C PHE A 31 11.08 10.88 10.63
N THR A 32 11.95 10.20 11.37
CA THR A 32 12.46 10.74 12.64
C THR A 32 13.24 12.04 12.41
N SER A 33 14.01 12.16 11.31
CA SER A 33 14.74 13.39 10.99
C SER A 33 13.85 14.56 10.54
N GLN A 34 12.71 14.26 9.91
CA GLN A 34 11.82 15.28 9.32
C GLN A 34 10.71 15.71 10.28
N VAL A 35 10.13 14.77 11.01
CA VAL A 35 8.91 14.95 11.83
C VAL A 35 9.02 14.28 13.21
N GLY A 36 10.24 13.98 13.66
CA GLY A 36 10.50 13.17 14.87
C GLY A 36 9.81 13.68 16.14
N ASP A 37 9.75 14.99 16.34
CA ASP A 37 9.11 15.60 17.51
C ASP A 37 7.59 15.37 17.57
N MET A 38 6.98 14.92 16.48
CA MET A 38 5.56 14.56 16.40
C MET A 38 5.29 13.06 16.50
N LEU A 39 6.32 12.22 16.40
CA LEU A 39 6.15 10.78 16.38
C LEU A 39 5.79 10.28 17.78
N GLY A 40 4.60 9.68 17.89
CA GLY A 40 4.16 9.01 19.11
C GLY A 40 4.54 7.53 19.16
N THR A 41 4.11 6.86 20.22
CA THR A 41 4.22 5.39 20.32
C THR A 41 3.40 4.71 19.23
N VAL A 42 3.99 3.74 18.54
CA VAL A 42 3.30 2.96 17.50
C VAL A 42 2.09 2.23 18.11
N ARG A 43 0.91 2.50 17.55
CA ARG A 43 -0.34 1.81 17.92
C ARG A 43 -0.55 0.64 16.97
N LEU A 44 -0.35 -0.59 17.47
CA LEU A 44 -0.42 -1.80 16.65
C LEU A 44 -1.82 -2.08 16.07
N ALA A 45 -2.88 -1.84 16.83
CA ALA A 45 -4.24 -2.14 16.37
C ALA A 45 -4.65 -1.34 15.11
N PRO A 46 -4.49 0.00 15.05
CA PRO A 46 -4.69 0.76 13.81
C PRO A 46 -3.80 0.31 12.65
N ALA A 47 -2.53 -0.03 12.91
CA ALA A 47 -1.61 -0.48 11.87
C ALA A 47 -2.06 -1.80 11.24
N ILE A 48 -2.44 -2.79 12.05
CA ILE A 48 -2.97 -4.07 11.57
C ILE A 48 -4.26 -3.84 10.78
N LEU A 49 -5.17 -3.01 11.31
CA LEU A 49 -6.43 -2.70 10.65
C LEU A 49 -6.21 -2.05 9.27
N PHE A 50 -5.23 -1.15 9.15
CA PHE A 50 -4.83 -0.55 7.88
C PHE A 50 -4.46 -1.64 6.86
N TYR A 51 -3.52 -2.54 7.17
CA TYR A 51 -3.10 -3.57 6.21
C TYR A 51 -4.26 -4.47 5.75
N LEU A 52 -5.14 -4.85 6.67
CA LEU A 52 -6.29 -5.69 6.36
C LEU A 52 -7.31 -4.95 5.47
N LEU A 53 -7.68 -3.71 5.81
CA LEU A 53 -8.64 -2.92 5.04
C LEU A 53 -8.07 -2.47 3.69
N TYR A 54 -6.79 -2.09 3.66
CA TYR A 54 -6.15 -1.61 2.46
C TYR A 54 -6.06 -2.70 1.40
N ALA A 55 -5.74 -3.95 1.79
CA ALA A 55 -5.79 -5.10 0.91
C ALA A 55 -7.19 -5.36 0.33
N VAL A 56 -8.26 -5.16 1.12
CA VAL A 56 -9.64 -5.24 0.60
C VAL A 56 -9.88 -4.18 -0.48
N GLY A 57 -9.42 -2.94 -0.25
CA GLY A 57 -9.50 -1.86 -1.25
C GLY A 57 -8.76 -2.21 -2.54
N ILE A 58 -7.53 -2.72 -2.45
CA ILE A 58 -6.75 -3.17 -3.62
C ILE A 58 -7.54 -4.23 -4.40
N LEU A 59 -8.16 -5.20 -3.72
CA LEU A 59 -8.95 -6.21 -4.40
C LEU A 59 -10.11 -5.58 -5.17
N ILE A 60 -10.93 -4.78 -4.50
CA ILE A 60 -12.15 -4.22 -5.08
C ILE A 60 -11.84 -3.28 -6.26
N PHE A 61 -10.85 -2.41 -6.12
CA PHE A 61 -10.59 -1.35 -7.09
C PHE A 61 -9.51 -1.68 -8.13
N VAL A 62 -8.71 -2.73 -7.91
CA VAL A 62 -7.52 -2.98 -8.75
C VAL A 62 -7.47 -4.39 -9.36
N SER A 63 -7.68 -5.46 -8.58
CA SER A 63 -7.29 -6.81 -9.00
C SER A 63 -8.40 -7.86 -9.04
N ALA A 64 -9.57 -7.61 -8.46
CA ALA A 64 -10.69 -8.57 -8.43
C ALA A 64 -11.61 -8.51 -9.66
N ALA A 65 -11.46 -7.52 -10.55
CA ALA A 65 -12.25 -7.42 -11.77
C ALA A 65 -12.00 -8.64 -12.69
N PRO A 66 -13.05 -9.20 -13.35
CA PRO A 66 -12.92 -10.39 -14.20
C PRO A 66 -11.91 -10.25 -15.35
N ASP A 67 -11.76 -9.03 -15.87
CA ASP A 67 -10.89 -8.62 -16.98
C ASP A 67 -9.55 -8.02 -16.51
N ALA A 68 -9.30 -7.95 -15.20
CA ALA A 68 -8.04 -7.44 -14.66
C ALA A 68 -6.85 -8.22 -15.23
N ASN A 69 -5.87 -7.53 -15.79
CA ASN A 69 -4.64 -8.13 -16.28
C ASN A 69 -3.46 -7.41 -15.64
N TRP A 70 -2.25 -7.94 -15.79
CA TRP A 70 -1.08 -7.38 -15.12
C TRP A 70 -0.86 -5.89 -15.46
N ARG A 71 -1.20 -5.43 -16.68
CA ARG A 71 -1.03 -4.02 -17.07
C ARG A 71 -2.05 -3.13 -16.37
N SER A 72 -3.32 -3.52 -16.37
CA SER A 72 -4.37 -2.73 -15.70
C SER A 72 -4.18 -2.74 -14.19
N THR A 73 -3.81 -3.88 -13.61
CA THR A 73 -3.53 -4.01 -12.18
C THR A 73 -2.29 -3.23 -11.73
N LEU A 74 -1.24 -3.15 -12.57
CA LEU A 74 -0.08 -2.29 -12.31
C LEU A 74 -0.47 -0.81 -12.32
N LEU A 75 -1.18 -0.36 -13.35
CA LEU A 75 -1.60 1.04 -13.50
C LEU A 75 -2.58 1.46 -12.40
N TYR A 76 -3.66 0.71 -12.21
CA TYR A 76 -4.67 1.03 -11.19
C TYR A 76 -4.14 0.81 -9.79
N GLY A 77 -3.18 -0.10 -9.58
CA GLY A 77 -2.48 -0.23 -8.31
C GLY A 77 -1.65 1.00 -8.00
N ALA A 78 -0.90 1.52 -8.97
CA ALA A 78 -0.15 2.76 -8.81
C ALA A 78 -1.06 3.95 -8.53
N LEU A 79 -2.18 4.08 -9.26
CA LEU A 79 -3.15 5.16 -9.06
C LEU A 79 -3.87 5.06 -7.71
N PHE A 80 -4.30 3.85 -7.31
CA PHE A 80 -4.95 3.63 -6.02
C PHE A 80 -3.99 3.96 -4.87
N GLY A 81 -2.73 3.50 -4.96
CA GLY A 81 -1.66 3.89 -4.04
C GLY A 81 -1.46 5.39 -3.99
N PHE A 82 -1.28 6.02 -5.15
CA PHE A 82 -1.12 7.47 -5.27
C PHE A 82 -2.24 8.24 -4.57
N PHE A 83 -3.51 7.93 -4.86
CA PHE A 83 -4.62 8.68 -4.29
C PHE A 83 -4.76 8.47 -2.78
N CYS A 84 -4.61 7.25 -2.29
CA CYS A 84 -4.71 6.98 -0.85
C CYS A 84 -3.60 7.68 -0.06
N TYR A 85 -2.35 7.53 -0.50
CA TYR A 85 -1.21 8.14 0.19
C TYR A 85 -1.21 9.65 0.01
N ALA A 86 -1.51 10.18 -1.18
CA ALA A 86 -1.57 11.63 -1.39
C ALA A 86 -2.70 12.27 -0.57
N THR A 87 -3.85 11.61 -0.41
CA THR A 87 -4.93 12.13 0.43
C THR A 87 -4.47 12.27 1.89
N PHE A 88 -3.80 11.25 2.43
CA PHE A 88 -3.25 11.32 3.78
C PHE A 88 -2.15 12.39 3.90
N GLU A 89 -1.14 12.32 3.03
CA GLU A 89 0.05 13.17 3.07
C GLU A 89 -0.26 14.65 2.84
N LEU A 90 -1.11 14.98 1.86
CA LEU A 90 -1.49 16.38 1.59
C LEU A 90 -2.38 16.94 2.70
N THR A 91 -3.24 16.12 3.32
CA THR A 91 -4.03 16.54 4.48
C THR A 91 -3.13 16.78 5.69
N SER A 92 -2.17 15.88 5.93
CA SER A 92 -1.16 16.04 6.98
C SER A 92 -0.32 17.29 6.75
N LEU A 93 0.11 17.56 5.51
CA LEU A 93 0.86 18.77 5.16
C LEU A 93 0.06 20.05 5.42
N ALA A 94 -1.26 20.02 5.24
CA ALA A 94 -2.12 21.17 5.48
C ALA A 94 -2.41 21.42 6.97
N LEU A 95 -2.40 20.36 7.80
CA LEU A 95 -2.88 20.43 9.19
C LEU A 95 -1.76 20.36 10.25
N LEU A 96 -0.70 19.59 9.98
CA LEU A 96 0.34 19.28 10.94
C LEU A 96 1.53 20.23 10.79
N LYS A 97 1.96 20.83 11.91
CA LYS A 97 3.18 21.63 11.94
C LYS A 97 4.39 20.75 11.60
N HIS A 98 5.37 21.27 10.88
CA HIS A 98 6.61 20.56 10.54
C HIS A 98 6.47 19.33 9.61
N TRP A 99 5.28 19.03 9.08
CA TRP A 99 5.16 18.09 7.96
C TRP A 99 5.80 18.70 6.71
N THR A 100 6.64 17.95 5.99
CA THR A 100 7.46 18.51 4.92
C THR A 100 7.17 17.88 3.56
N TRP A 101 7.37 18.64 2.48
CA TRP A 101 7.23 18.13 1.11
C TRP A 101 8.09 16.89 0.80
N PRO A 102 9.34 16.77 1.29
CA PRO A 102 10.10 15.54 1.16
C PRO A 102 9.39 14.30 1.73
N VAL A 103 8.72 14.42 2.88
CA VAL A 103 7.93 13.32 3.46
C VAL A 103 6.79 12.93 2.53
N VAL A 104 6.01 13.93 2.08
CA VAL A 104 4.90 13.73 1.14
C VAL A 104 5.36 13.02 -0.14
N LEU A 105 6.43 13.49 -0.76
CA LEU A 105 6.91 12.93 -2.03
C LEU A 105 7.41 11.49 -1.88
N VAL A 106 8.18 11.22 -0.82
CA VAL A 106 8.71 9.88 -0.55
C VAL A 106 7.59 8.91 -0.26
N ASP A 107 6.64 9.28 0.61
CA ASP A 107 5.59 8.36 1.04
C ASP A 107 4.55 8.13 -0.06
N VAL A 108 4.19 9.16 -0.84
CA VAL A 108 3.32 8.99 -2.01
C VAL A 108 3.97 8.12 -3.09
N ALA A 109 5.26 8.34 -3.37
CA ALA A 109 5.98 7.52 -4.35
C ALA A 109 6.06 6.05 -3.89
N TRP A 110 6.39 5.83 -2.62
CA TRP A 110 6.44 4.50 -2.04
C TRP A 110 5.07 3.82 -2.03
N GLY A 111 4.03 4.50 -1.55
CA GLY A 111 2.65 4.02 -1.53
C GLY A 111 2.14 3.62 -2.91
N SER A 112 2.44 4.43 -3.93
CA SER A 112 2.14 4.12 -5.33
C SER A 112 2.87 2.84 -5.79
N PHE A 113 4.18 2.76 -5.51
CA PHE A 113 5.02 1.63 -5.91
C PHE A 113 4.61 0.32 -5.23
N VAL A 114 4.50 0.31 -3.90
CA VAL A 114 4.20 -0.90 -3.13
C VAL A 114 2.81 -1.43 -3.46
N THR A 115 1.84 -0.55 -3.70
CA THR A 115 0.48 -0.93 -4.09
C THR A 115 0.45 -1.54 -5.48
N ALA A 116 1.13 -0.91 -6.46
CA ALA A 116 1.25 -1.43 -7.82
C ALA A 116 1.93 -2.80 -7.87
N LEU A 117 3.01 -2.96 -7.11
CA LEU A 117 3.77 -4.20 -7.05
C LEU A 117 2.95 -5.32 -6.36
N SER A 118 2.34 -5.01 -5.23
CA SER A 118 1.58 -6.00 -4.43
C SER A 118 0.29 -6.44 -5.10
N SER A 119 -0.41 -5.52 -5.76
CA SER A 119 -1.60 -5.86 -6.54
C SER A 119 -1.23 -6.76 -7.74
N THR A 120 -0.13 -6.44 -8.43
CA THR A 120 0.31 -7.16 -9.63
C THR A 120 0.84 -8.55 -9.28
N LEU A 121 1.76 -8.66 -8.32
CA LEU A 121 2.29 -9.96 -7.89
C LEU A 121 1.18 -10.81 -7.24
N GLY A 122 0.31 -10.20 -6.43
CA GLY A 122 -0.85 -10.88 -5.87
C GLY A 122 -1.76 -11.47 -6.96
N LEU A 123 -2.02 -10.71 -8.03
CA LEU A 123 -2.79 -11.19 -9.18
C LEU A 123 -2.07 -12.34 -9.91
N LEU A 124 -0.77 -12.22 -10.15
CA LEU A 124 0.01 -13.26 -10.84
C LEU A 124 0.03 -14.57 -10.04
N ILE A 125 0.25 -14.49 -8.73
CA ILE A 125 0.20 -15.65 -7.81
C ILE A 125 -1.20 -16.27 -7.83
N ALA A 126 -2.26 -15.45 -7.72
CA ALA A 126 -3.64 -15.95 -7.75
C ALA A 126 -4.01 -16.59 -9.09
N ASN A 127 -3.52 -16.06 -10.21
CA ASN A 127 -3.73 -16.65 -11.54
C ASN A 127 -2.98 -17.97 -11.69
N TRP A 128 -1.81 -18.12 -11.08
CA TRP A 128 -1.06 -19.37 -11.08
C TRP A 128 -1.72 -20.45 -10.21
N LEU A 129 -2.14 -20.11 -8.99
CA LEU A 129 -2.79 -21.04 -8.04
C LEU A 129 -4.24 -21.37 -8.40
N THR A 130 -4.97 -20.39 -8.95
CA THR A 130 -6.39 -20.48 -9.26
C THR A 130 -6.69 -19.79 -10.60
N PRO A 131 -6.37 -20.46 -11.73
CA PRO A 131 -6.60 -19.92 -13.07
C PRO A 131 -8.06 -19.54 -13.30
N ARG A 132 -8.30 -18.48 -14.09
CA ARG A 132 -9.64 -18.13 -14.57
C ARG A 132 -10.05 -19.22 -15.57
N MET A 133 -11.14 -19.93 -15.28
CA MET A 133 -11.74 -20.91 -16.20
C MET A 133 -12.36 -20.20 -17.40
#